data_AF-A0A090QGR0-F1
#
_entry.id   AF-A0A090QGR0-F1
#
_cell.length_a   1.000
_cell.length_b   1.000
_cell.length_c   1.000
_cell.angle_alpha   90.00
_cell.angle_beta   90.00
_cell.angle_gamma   90.00
#
_symmetry.space_group_name_H-M   'P 1'
#
loop_
_entity.id
_entity.type
_entity.pdbx_description
1 polymer ?
#
loop_
_entity_poly.entity_id
_entity_poly.type
_entity_poly.pdbx_seq_one_letter_code
_entity_poly.pdbx_strand_id
1 'polypeptide(L)'
;MSHAGDVFALTEAEQLLCQAYQRGDSVVVLGEAPVDDSEWYADWSAYLNEAIATYGESVRVVSAQSVPNFLVDQYSVLMGQRAKPSYVLEEVVEPQVYTYVHAVYTGEAIPEEVKAFKPQHVDNLFDKVCLPQ
;
A
#
# COMPACT_ATOMS: atom_id res chain seq x y z
N MET A 1 -5.78 2.04 37.25
CA MET A 1 -6.70 1.49 36.23
C MET A 1 -5.91 1.38 34.95
N SER A 2 -5.40 0.19 34.66
CA SER A 2 -4.58 -0.07 33.47
C SER A 2 -5.54 -0.34 32.30
N HIS A 3 -5.56 0.54 31.29
CA HIS A 3 -6.21 0.23 30.03
C HIS A 3 -5.28 -0.72 29.29
N ALA A 4 -5.55 -2.03 29.41
CA ALA A 4 -5.06 -2.99 28.45
C ALA A 4 -5.61 -2.55 27.09
N GLY A 5 -4.72 -2.18 26.17
CA GLY A 5 -5.10 -1.72 24.84
C GLY A 5 -5.95 -2.78 24.16
N ASP A 6 -7.08 -2.36 23.60
CA ASP A 6 -7.93 -3.21 22.78
C ASP A 6 -7.09 -3.73 21.61
N VAL A 7 -6.67 -4.99 21.69
CA VAL A 7 -6.20 -5.74 20.54
C VAL A 7 -7.45 -6.03 19.72
N PHE A 8 -7.79 -5.12 18.81
CA PHE A 8 -8.88 -5.36 17.88
C PHE A 8 -8.54 -6.61 17.06
N ALA A 9 -9.41 -7.63 17.15
CA ALA A 9 -9.23 -8.85 16.38
C ALA A 9 -9.19 -8.51 14.89
N LEU A 10 -8.19 -9.01 14.18
CA LEU A 10 -8.05 -8.79 12.74
C LEU A 10 -9.25 -9.38 11.99
N THR A 11 -9.80 -8.64 11.03
CA THR A 11 -10.79 -9.15 10.08
C THR A 11 -10.20 -10.27 9.22
N GLU A 12 -11.03 -11.04 8.53
CA GLU A 12 -10.54 -12.05 7.58
C GLU A 12 -9.69 -11.43 6.47
N ALA A 13 -10.09 -10.26 5.96
CA ALA A 13 -9.33 -9.54 4.95
C ALA A 13 -7.97 -9.06 5.48
N GLU A 14 -7.90 -8.59 6.72
CA GLU A 14 -6.64 -8.20 7.37
C GLU A 14 -5.74 -9.41 7.59
N GLN A 15 -6.28 -10.55 8.02
CA GLN A 15 -5.51 -11.77 8.18
C GLN A 15 -4.88 -12.21 6.85
N LEU A 16 -5.64 -12.17 5.75
CA LEU A 16 -5.13 -12.50 4.42
C LEU A 16 -4.09 -11.49 3.92
N LEU A 17 -4.31 -10.20 4.17
CA LEU A 17 -3.35 -9.14 3.84
C LEU A 17 -2.04 -9.34 4.61
N CYS A 18 -2.14 -9.58 5.92
CA CYS A 18 -0.99 -9.79 6.78
C CYS A 18 -0.23 -11.08 6.45
N GLN A 19 -0.91 -12.15 6.03
CA GLN A 19 -0.25 -13.35 5.51
C GLN A 19 0.55 -13.05 4.24
N ALA A 20 0.02 -12.25 3.31
CA ALA A 20 0.73 -11.83 2.10
C ALA A 20 1.96 -10.98 2.45
N TYR A 21 1.76 -9.97 3.31
CA TYR A 21 2.85 -9.14 3.83
C TYR A 21 3.96 -9.97 4.48
N GLN A 22 3.61 -10.91 5.36
CA GLN A 22 4.56 -11.76 6.07
C GLN A 22 5.39 -12.66 5.13
N ARG A 23 4.84 -13.07 3.99
CA ARG A 23 5.57 -13.81 2.93
C ARG A 23 6.53 -12.95 2.12
N GLY A 24 6.42 -11.63 2.22
CA GLY A 24 7.18 -10.67 1.43
C GLY A 24 6.47 -10.22 0.16
N ASP A 25 5.18 -10.55 -0.01
CA ASP A 25 4.38 -10.03 -1.13
C ASP A 25 4.20 -8.51 -0.96
N SER A 26 4.13 -7.78 -2.08
CA SER A 26 3.70 -6.38 -2.06
C SER A 26 2.21 -6.33 -1.67
N VAL A 27 1.85 -5.46 -0.75
CA VAL A 27 0.47 -5.29 -0.28
C VAL A 27 0.01 -3.86 -0.49
N VAL A 28 -1.26 -3.72 -0.87
CA VAL A 28 -1.90 -2.44 -1.16
C VAL A 28 -3.24 -2.36 -0.44
N VAL A 29 -3.45 -1.27 0.30
CA VAL A 29 -4.74 -0.89 0.86
C VAL A 29 -5.25 0.34 0.12
N LEU A 30 -6.34 0.16 -0.60
CA LEU A 30 -6.97 1.18 -1.42
C LEU A 30 -7.96 1.98 -0.58
N GLY A 31 -7.72 3.29 -0.47
CA GLY A 31 -8.65 4.24 0.11
C GLY A 31 -9.95 4.34 -0.69
N GLU A 32 -10.97 4.93 -0.09
CA GLU A 32 -12.26 5.10 -0.77
C GLU A 32 -12.22 6.19 -1.83
N ALA A 33 -13.04 6.04 -2.86
CA ALA A 33 -13.43 7.11 -3.77
C ALA A 33 -14.96 7.17 -3.81
N PRO A 34 -15.57 8.36 -3.90
CA PRO A 34 -16.99 8.52 -4.14
C PRO A 34 -17.44 7.72 -5.38
N VAL A 35 -18.67 7.20 -5.35
CA VAL A 35 -19.23 6.35 -6.41
C VAL A 35 -19.19 7.02 -7.80
N ASP A 36 -19.30 8.34 -7.82
CA ASP A 36 -19.33 9.13 -9.07
C ASP A 36 -17.92 9.40 -9.64
N ASP A 37 -16.85 9.01 -8.93
CA ASP A 37 -15.46 9.29 -9.30
C ASP A 37 -14.72 8.02 -9.76
N SER A 38 -15.35 7.33 -10.71
CA SER A 38 -14.82 6.07 -11.27
C SER A 38 -13.52 6.24 -12.07
N GLU A 39 -13.23 7.47 -12.52
CA GLU A 39 -12.03 7.78 -13.30
C GLU A 39 -10.76 7.59 -12.47
N TRP A 40 -10.77 8.02 -11.20
CA TRP A 40 -9.64 7.82 -10.30
C TRP A 40 -9.29 6.33 -10.11
N TYR A 41 -10.30 5.49 -9.90
CA TYR A 41 -10.09 4.04 -9.76
C TYR A 41 -9.57 3.42 -11.07
N ALA A 42 -10.13 3.83 -12.21
CA ALA A 42 -9.74 3.33 -13.51
C ALA A 42 -8.25 3.64 -13.77
N ASP A 43 -7.84 4.88 -13.57
CA ASP A 43 -6.45 5.32 -13.77
C ASP A 43 -5.49 4.60 -12.82
N TRP A 44 -5.80 4.60 -11.52
CA TRP A 44 -4.99 3.89 -10.52
C TRP A 44 -4.81 2.40 -10.88
N SER A 45 -5.90 1.72 -11.24
CA SER A 45 -5.86 0.30 -11.56
C SER A 45 -5.06 0.03 -12.83
N ALA A 46 -5.13 0.92 -13.83
CA ALA A 46 -4.35 0.82 -15.05
C ALA A 46 -2.84 0.91 -14.74
N TYR A 47 -2.43 1.91 -13.96
CA TYR A 47 -1.03 2.12 -13.60
C TYR A 47 -0.47 1.00 -12.71
N LEU A 48 -1.26 0.51 -11.75
CA LEU A 48 -0.86 -0.64 -10.94
C LEU A 48 -0.68 -1.90 -11.80
N ASN A 49 -1.62 -2.17 -12.71
CA ASN A 49 -1.53 -3.33 -13.59
C ASN A 49 -0.33 -3.25 -14.53
N GLU A 50 0.00 -2.06 -15.04
CA GLU A 50 1.21 -1.82 -15.83
C GLU A 50 2.47 -2.10 -15.01
N ALA A 51 2.55 -1.61 -13.77
CA ALA A 51 3.66 -1.88 -12.87
C ALA A 51 3.82 -3.38 -12.57
N ILE A 52 2.71 -4.09 -12.28
CA ILE A 52 2.71 -5.54 -12.06
C ILE A 52 3.23 -6.29 -13.30
N ALA A 53 2.76 -5.91 -14.49
CA ALA A 53 3.19 -6.52 -15.75
C ALA A 53 4.67 -6.25 -16.05
N THR A 54 5.16 -5.06 -15.69
CA THR A 54 6.54 -4.63 -15.94
C THR A 54 7.54 -5.30 -14.99
N TYR A 55 7.20 -5.35 -13.70
CA TYR A 55 8.14 -5.78 -12.65
C TYR A 55 7.94 -7.23 -12.20
N GLY A 56 6.86 -7.89 -12.62
CA GLY A 56 6.56 -9.27 -12.23
C GLY A 56 6.23 -9.43 -10.74
N GLU A 57 5.75 -8.37 -10.10
CA GLU A 57 5.45 -8.37 -8.66
C GLU A 57 4.14 -9.10 -8.36
N SER A 58 4.12 -9.85 -7.25
CA SER A 58 2.87 -10.31 -6.65
C SER A 58 2.33 -9.21 -5.74
N VAL A 59 1.17 -8.66 -6.10
CA VAL A 59 0.52 -7.59 -5.34
C VAL A 59 -0.84 -8.07 -4.82
N ARG A 60 -1.05 -7.97 -3.51
CA ARG A 60 -2.36 -8.16 -2.88
C ARG A 60 -3.02 -6.81 -2.63
N VAL A 61 -4.12 -6.56 -3.31
CA VAL A 61 -4.96 -5.37 -3.13
C VAL A 61 -6.15 -5.69 -2.23
N VAL A 62 -6.45 -4.82 -1.27
CA VAL A 62 -7.69 -4.81 -0.48
C VAL A 62 -8.25 -3.40 -0.36
N SER A 63 -9.56 -3.25 -0.16
CA SER A 63 -10.18 -1.95 0.15
C SER A 63 -10.03 -1.63 1.64
N ALA A 64 -9.79 -0.36 1.96
CA ALA A 64 -9.72 0.16 3.33
C ALA A 64 -10.98 -0.20 4.16
N GLN A 65 -12.17 -0.28 3.53
CA GLN A 65 -13.41 -0.72 4.19
C GLN A 65 -13.32 -2.12 4.79
N SER A 66 -12.54 -3.00 4.16
CA SER A 66 -12.39 -4.39 4.60
C SER A 66 -11.29 -4.57 5.66
N VAL A 67 -10.45 -3.54 5.85
CA VAL A 67 -9.27 -3.59 6.72
C VAL A 67 -9.22 -2.37 7.66
N PRO A 68 -10.17 -2.25 8.59
CA PRO A 68 -10.38 -1.03 9.40
C PRO A 68 -9.19 -0.64 10.30
N ASN A 69 -8.23 -1.53 10.56
CA ASN A 69 -6.99 -1.21 11.28
C ASN A 69 -5.96 -0.47 10.40
N PHE A 70 -6.22 -0.33 9.10
CA PHE A 70 -5.45 0.48 8.16
C PHE A 70 -6.22 1.74 7.83
N LEU A 71 -5.83 2.85 8.44
CA LEU A 71 -6.39 4.17 8.12
C LEU A 71 -5.76 4.68 6.82
N VAL A 72 -6.58 4.76 5.77
CA VAL A 72 -6.20 5.28 4.46
C VAL A 72 -7.23 6.32 4.07
N ASP A 73 -6.76 7.52 3.75
CA ASP A 73 -7.63 8.62 3.34
C ASP A 73 -8.27 8.34 1.97
N GLN A 74 -9.31 9.11 1.64
CA GLN A 74 -9.91 9.05 0.32
C GLN A 74 -8.88 9.38 -0.77
N TYR A 75 -9.08 8.83 -1.96
CA TYR A 75 -8.21 9.04 -3.12
C TYR A 75 -6.73 8.73 -2.86
N SER A 76 -6.46 7.85 -1.90
CA SER A 76 -5.11 7.49 -1.47
C SER A 76 -4.89 5.99 -1.50
N VAL A 77 -3.63 5.60 -1.64
CA VAL A 77 -3.21 4.20 -1.69
C VAL A 77 -2.09 4.01 -0.69
N LEU A 78 -2.26 3.09 0.25
CA LEU A 78 -1.19 2.67 1.15
C LEU A 78 -0.53 1.42 0.58
N MET A 79 0.79 1.45 0.39
CA MET A 79 1.60 0.35 -0.14
C MET A 79 2.67 -0.07 0.88
N GLY A 80 2.93 -1.37 0.95
CA GLY A 80 3.97 -1.92 1.83
C GLY A 80 4.54 -3.24 1.31
N GLN A 81 5.75 -3.56 1.77
CA GLN A 81 6.37 -4.87 1.63
C GLN A 81 7.25 -5.12 2.86
N ARG A 82 7.35 -6.37 3.32
CA ARG A 82 8.09 -6.71 4.54
C ARG A 82 9.56 -6.30 4.43
N ALA A 83 10.09 -5.71 5.50
CA ALA A 83 11.46 -5.19 5.60
C ALA A 83 11.78 -4.09 4.56
N LYS A 84 10.75 -3.47 3.98
CA LYS A 84 10.86 -2.30 3.10
C LYS A 84 10.05 -1.12 3.68
N PRO A 85 10.41 0.11 3.29
CA PRO A 85 9.63 1.30 3.67
C PRO A 85 8.17 1.17 3.21
N SER A 86 7.21 1.67 3.99
CA SER A 86 5.82 1.77 3.55
C SER A 86 5.54 3.17 3.02
N TYR A 87 4.60 3.28 2.08
CA TYR A 87 4.31 4.52 1.38
C TYR A 87 2.82 4.80 1.30
N VAL A 88 2.46 6.08 1.37
CA VAL A 88 1.15 6.58 0.95
C VAL A 88 1.32 7.33 -0.36
N LEU A 89 0.47 6.98 -1.32
CA LEU A 89 0.37 7.60 -2.63
C LEU A 89 -0.95 8.37 -2.63
N GLU A 90 -0.86 9.69 -2.58
CA GLU A 90 -2.01 10.60 -2.57
C GLU A 90 -2.35 11.06 -4.00
N GLU A 91 -3.57 11.58 -4.17
CA GLU A 91 -4.13 12.25 -5.34
C GLU A 91 -3.27 12.22 -6.63
N VAL A 92 -3.78 11.50 -7.65
CA VAL A 92 -3.11 11.22 -8.93
C VAL A 92 -1.92 10.28 -8.75
N VAL A 93 -2.21 8.98 -8.83
CA VAL A 93 -1.19 7.94 -8.78
C VAL A 93 -0.40 7.93 -10.08
N GLU A 94 0.54 8.85 -10.24
CA GLU A 94 1.39 8.87 -11.42
C GLU A 94 2.19 7.56 -11.54
N PRO A 95 2.34 6.99 -12.76
CA PRO A 95 3.13 5.77 -12.99
C PRO A 95 4.53 5.80 -12.38
N GLN A 96 5.14 6.98 -12.36
CA GLN A 96 6.49 7.24 -11.83
C GLN A 96 6.60 6.91 -10.35
N VAL A 97 5.51 7.00 -9.58
CA VAL A 97 5.50 6.64 -8.16
C VAL A 97 5.76 5.14 -7.98
N TYR A 98 5.16 4.28 -8.81
CA TYR A 98 5.43 2.84 -8.78
C TYR A 98 6.86 2.51 -9.18
N THR A 99 7.41 3.24 -10.14
CA THR A 99 8.83 3.11 -10.53
C THR A 99 9.76 3.48 -9.38
N TYR A 100 9.43 4.55 -8.65
CA TYR A 100 10.17 4.95 -7.45
C TYR A 100 10.13 3.83 -6.38
N VAL A 101 8.93 3.33 -6.06
CA VAL A 101 8.75 2.29 -5.03
C VAL A 101 9.49 1.01 -5.42
N HIS A 102 9.37 0.58 -6.67
CA HIS A 102 10.05 -0.60 -7.18
C HIS A 102 11.58 -0.48 -7.01
N ALA A 103 12.18 0.64 -7.44
CA ALA A 103 13.62 0.85 -7.31
C ALA A 103 14.09 0.80 -5.84
N VAL A 104 13.31 1.34 -4.90
CA VAL A 104 13.60 1.21 -3.46
C VAL A 104 13.50 -0.26 -2.99
N TYR A 105 12.50 -0.98 -3.45
CA TYR A 105 12.27 -2.37 -3.03
C TYR A 105 13.32 -3.33 -3.60
N THR A 106 13.82 -3.09 -4.81
CA THR A 106 14.87 -3.91 -5.45
C THR A 106 16.29 -3.43 -5.12
N GLY A 107 16.43 -2.20 -4.61
CA GLY A 107 17.75 -1.59 -4.36
C GLY A 107 18.41 -1.08 -5.64
N GLU A 108 17.63 -0.89 -6.70
CA GLU A 108 18.08 -0.28 -7.95
C GLU A 108 18.26 1.24 -7.81
N ALA A 109 18.99 1.84 -8.76
CA ALA A 109 19.15 3.28 -8.80
C ALA A 109 17.85 3.95 -9.25
N ILE A 110 17.39 4.95 -8.50
CA ILE A 110 16.20 5.73 -8.84
C ILE A 110 16.56 6.71 -9.99
N PRO A 111 15.88 6.64 -11.16
CA PRO A 111 16.10 7.56 -12.28
C PRO A 111 15.90 9.02 -11.87
N GLU A 112 16.65 9.95 -12.48
CA GLU A 112 16.63 11.36 -12.07
C GLU A 112 15.24 11.98 -12.25
N GLU A 113 14.59 11.67 -13.37
CA GLU A 113 13.24 12.07 -13.72
C GLU A 113 12.16 11.49 -12.78
N VAL A 114 12.46 10.39 -12.07
CA VAL A 114 11.53 9.73 -11.14
C VAL A 114 11.65 10.29 -9.72
N LYS A 115 12.79 10.88 -9.34
CA LYS A 115 13.04 11.35 -7.97
C LYS A 115 12.04 12.37 -7.46
N ALA A 116 11.47 13.17 -8.36
CA ALA A 116 10.44 14.17 -8.02
C ALA A 116 9.11 13.52 -7.55
N PHE A 117 8.88 12.26 -7.91
CA PHE A 117 7.67 11.49 -7.61
C PHE A 117 7.82 10.62 -6.36
N LYS A 118 8.75 10.96 -5.47
CA LYS A 118 8.94 10.26 -4.20
C LYS A 118 7.64 10.31 -3.38
N PRO A 119 7.00 9.16 -3.08
CA PRO A 119 5.79 9.15 -2.26
C PRO A 119 6.09 9.42 -0.79
N GLN A 120 5.05 9.75 -0.03
CA GLN A 120 5.15 9.98 1.40
C GLN A 120 5.46 8.67 2.13
N HIS A 121 6.51 8.67 2.95
CA HIS A 121 6.84 7.53 3.81
C HIS A 121 5.89 7.45 5.00
N VAL A 122 5.49 6.23 5.36
CA VAL A 122 4.70 5.96 6.57
C VAL A 122 5.39 4.90 7.42
N ASP A 123 5.64 5.24 8.68
CA ASP A 123 6.47 4.43 9.57
C ASP A 123 5.73 3.18 10.08
N ASN A 124 6.21 2.01 9.62
CA ASN A 124 5.96 0.69 10.18
C ASN A 124 4.48 0.35 10.35
N LEU A 125 3.59 0.91 9.51
CA LEU A 125 2.14 0.71 9.66
C LEU A 125 1.76 -0.76 9.47
N PHE A 126 2.24 -1.40 8.40
CA PHE A 126 2.02 -2.83 8.18
C PHE A 126 2.64 -3.68 9.29
N ASP A 127 3.83 -3.34 9.79
CA ASP A 127 4.44 -4.07 10.91
C ASP A 127 3.60 -3.97 12.19
N LYS A 128 3.07 -2.78 12.51
CA LYS A 128 2.23 -2.56 13.70
C LYS A 128 0.95 -3.41 13.69
N VAL A 129 0.36 -3.61 12.52
CA VAL A 129 -0.90 -4.36 12.37
C VAL A 129 -0.66 -5.86 12.15
N CYS A 130 0.37 -6.21 11.37
CA CYS A 130 0.56 -7.58 10.87
C CYS A 130 1.58 -8.41 11.63
N LEU A 131 2.39 -7.83 12.53
CA LEU A 131 3.34 -8.60 13.33
C LEU A 131 2.82 -8.75 14.77
N PRO A 132 3.03 -9.93 15.39
CA PRO A 132 2.77 -10.09 16.82
C PRO A 132 3.62 -9.10 17.61
N GLN A 133 2.97 -8.34 18.50
CA GLN A 133 3.61 -7.43 19.46
C GLN A 133 4.32 -8.21 20.56
#